data_AF-A0A0D0S1W1-F1
#
_entry.id   AF-A0A0D0S1W1-F1
#
_cell.length_a   1.000
_cell.length_b   1.000
_cell.length_c   1.000
_cell.angle_alpha   90.00
_cell.angle_beta   90.00
_cell.angle_gamma   90.00
#
_symmetry.space_group_name_H-M   'P 1'
#
loop_
_entity.id
_entity.type
_entity.pdbx_description
1 polymer ?
#
loop_
_entity_poly.entity_id
_entity_poly.type
_entity_poly.pdbx_seq_one_letter_code
_entity_poly.pdbx_strand_id
1 'polypeptide(L)'
;MHVTANELVEEARKQINEIAPGDLAANRGSAVLIDVREPAEYQTGHIAEAINIPRGVLEFQVDAHPAVANVSDPALSSKSCPIVVYCRTGGRAALSAASLQRMGFTNVRSISGGITGWSEAGLPVTTR
;
A
#
# COMPACT_ATOMS: atom_id res chain seq x y z
N MET A 1 -19.58 -21.72 6.81
CA MET A 1 -19.43 -21.14 5.45
C MET A 1 -17.96 -20.93 5.18
N HIS A 2 -17.47 -21.32 4.01
CA HIS A 2 -16.10 -21.04 3.58
C HIS A 2 -16.15 -19.88 2.59
N VAL A 3 -15.20 -18.95 2.70
CA VAL A 3 -15.00 -17.86 1.74
C VAL A 3 -13.74 -18.12 0.95
N THR A 4 -13.77 -17.80 -0.34
CA THR A 4 -12.64 -17.88 -1.26
C THR A 4 -11.70 -16.68 -1.09
N ALA A 5 -10.49 -16.79 -1.63
CA ALA A 5 -9.55 -15.68 -1.64
C ALA A 5 -10.11 -14.45 -2.38
N ASN A 6 -10.86 -14.65 -3.46
CA ASN A 6 -11.49 -13.56 -4.20
C ASN A 6 -12.57 -12.87 -3.38
N GLU A 7 -13.44 -13.64 -2.70
CA GLU A 7 -14.47 -13.05 -1.82
C GLU A 7 -13.85 -12.24 -0.69
N LEU A 8 -12.73 -12.68 -0.12
CA LEU A 8 -11.98 -11.90 0.88
C LEU A 8 -11.45 -10.57 0.31
N VAL A 9 -10.95 -10.58 -0.93
CA VAL A 9 -10.47 -9.37 -1.61
C VAL A 9 -11.62 -8.41 -1.88
N GLU A 10 -12.74 -8.91 -2.41
CA GLU A 10 -13.90 -8.07 -2.70
C GLU A 10 -14.52 -7.49 -1.43
N GLU A 11 -14.55 -8.25 -0.33
CA GLU A 11 -15.00 -7.71 0.95
C GLU A 11 -14.06 -6.63 1.49
N ALA A 12 -12.74 -6.84 1.38
CA ALA A 12 -11.77 -5.81 1.74
C ALA A 12 -11.94 -4.53 0.89
N ARG A 13 -12.19 -4.66 -0.42
CA ARG A 13 -12.42 -3.52 -1.32
C ARG A 13 -13.61 -2.66 -0.92
N LYS A 14 -14.66 -3.23 -0.34
CA LYS A 14 -15.83 -2.46 0.14
C LYS A 14 -15.52 -1.57 1.35
N GLN A 15 -14.46 -1.88 2.08
CA GLN A 15 -14.11 -1.23 3.36
C GLN A 15 -12.97 -0.21 3.21
N ILE A 16 -12.21 -0.29 2.11
CA ILE A 16 -11.02 0.51 1.87
C ILE A 16 -11.29 1.59 0.82
N ASN A 17 -10.40 2.57 0.77
CA ASN A 17 -10.36 3.55 -0.31
C ASN A 17 -9.34 3.13 -1.38
N GLU A 18 -9.75 3.09 -2.64
CA GLU A 18 -8.82 2.94 -3.77
C GLU A 18 -8.49 4.30 -4.40
N ILE A 19 -7.28 4.41 -4.95
CA ILE A 19 -6.84 5.56 -5.74
C ILE A 19 -6.36 5.08 -7.11
N ALA A 20 -6.75 5.79 -8.17
CA ALA A 20 -6.27 5.47 -9.52
C ALA A 20 -4.78 5.83 -9.66
N PRO A 21 -4.01 5.11 -10.47
CA PRO A 21 -2.59 5.42 -10.70
C PRO A 21 -2.32 6.87 -11.11
N GLY A 22 -3.13 7.41 -12.04
CA GLY A 22 -2.99 8.78 -12.52
C GLY A 22 -3.22 9.83 -11.43
N ASP A 23 -4.23 9.63 -10.58
CA ASP A 23 -4.54 10.55 -9.48
C ASP A 23 -3.41 10.57 -8.44
N LEU A 24 -2.84 9.40 -8.12
CA LEU A 24 -1.70 9.31 -7.22
C LEU A 24 -0.44 9.97 -7.83
N ALA A 25 -0.19 9.75 -9.12
CA ALA A 25 0.95 10.36 -9.81
C ALA A 25 0.83 11.89 -9.87
N ALA A 26 -0.37 12.42 -10.05
CA ALA A 26 -0.63 13.85 -10.04
C ALA A 26 -0.54 14.47 -8.63
N ASN A 27 -0.96 13.74 -7.60
CA ASN A 27 -1.01 14.24 -6.22
C ASN A 27 -0.72 13.14 -5.19
N ARG A 28 0.56 12.80 -5.03
CA ARG A 28 1.03 11.89 -3.98
C ARG A 28 0.99 12.52 -2.59
N GLY A 29 1.22 13.83 -2.50
CA GLY A 29 1.38 14.55 -1.24
C GLY A 29 2.52 13.95 -0.40
N SER A 30 2.31 13.88 0.92
CA SER A 30 3.25 13.28 1.89
C SER A 30 3.03 11.78 2.11
N ALA A 31 2.29 11.11 1.23
CA ALA A 31 1.92 9.72 1.47
C ALA A 31 3.10 8.75 1.35
N VAL A 32 3.24 7.90 2.37
CA VAL A 32 4.18 6.78 2.36
C VAL A 32 3.63 5.72 1.41
N LEU A 33 4.43 5.38 0.42
CA LEU A 33 4.07 4.38 -0.57
C LEU A 33 4.69 3.04 -0.19
N ILE A 34 3.86 2.01 -0.04
CA ILE A 34 4.28 0.70 0.41
C ILE A 34 3.98 -0.33 -0.67
N ASP A 35 5.03 -0.95 -1.20
CA ASP A 35 4.94 -2.11 -2.06
C ASP A 35 4.85 -3.38 -1.21
N VAL A 36 3.69 -4.03 -1.23
CA VAL A 36 3.45 -5.27 -0.47
C VAL A 36 3.74 -6.55 -1.26
N ARG A 37 4.41 -6.44 -2.41
CA ARG A 37 4.93 -7.60 -3.15
C ARG A 37 6.14 -8.20 -2.46
N GLU A 38 6.52 -9.38 -2.92
CA GLU A 38 7.76 -10.03 -2.48
C GLU A 38 8.99 -9.23 -2.92
N PRO A 39 10.11 -9.26 -2.17
CA PRO A 39 11.31 -8.49 -2.48
C PRO A 39 11.85 -8.74 -3.89
N ALA A 40 11.79 -9.99 -4.36
CA ALA A 40 12.20 -10.33 -5.72
C ALA A 40 11.35 -9.61 -6.79
N GLU A 41 10.03 -9.45 -6.58
CA GLU A 41 9.18 -8.69 -7.50
C GLU A 41 9.50 -7.20 -7.46
N TYR A 42 9.75 -6.65 -6.27
CA TYR A 42 10.10 -5.24 -6.07
C TYR A 42 11.41 -4.87 -6.78
N GLN A 43 12.43 -5.74 -6.69
CA GLN A 43 13.73 -5.56 -7.35
C GLN A 43 13.63 -5.53 -8.88
N THR A 44 12.65 -6.20 -9.48
CA THR A 44 12.46 -6.14 -10.95
C THR A 44 11.89 -4.82 -11.46
N GLY A 45 11.39 -3.97 -10.56
CA GLY A 45 10.77 -2.69 -10.90
C GLY A 45 9.67 -2.34 -9.90
N HIS A 46 9.71 -1.13 -9.37
CA HIS A 46 8.77 -0.60 -8.38
C HIS A 46 8.49 0.89 -8.61
N ILE A 47 7.46 1.44 -7.95
CA ILE A 47 7.15 2.87 -8.04
C ILE A 47 8.19 3.64 -7.24
N ALA A 48 8.71 4.74 -7.77
CA ALA A 48 9.78 5.52 -7.12
C ALA A 48 9.44 5.88 -5.67
N GLU A 49 10.43 5.79 -4.78
CA GLU A 49 10.30 6.08 -3.34
C GLU A 49 9.28 5.18 -2.61
N ALA A 50 8.85 4.07 -3.21
CA ALA A 50 8.11 3.06 -2.48
C ALA A 50 9.05 2.30 -1.55
N ILE A 51 8.62 2.04 -0.32
CA ILE A 51 9.29 1.09 0.57
C ILE A 51 8.70 -0.31 0.33
N ASN A 52 9.52 -1.36 0.43
CA ASN A 52 9.03 -2.72 0.31
C ASN A 52 8.77 -3.33 1.70
N ILE A 53 7.51 -3.62 1.99
CA ILE A 53 7.11 -4.40 3.16
C ILE A 53 6.16 -5.50 2.68
N PRO A 54 6.65 -6.74 2.46
CA PRO A 54 5.83 -7.83 1.94
C PRO A 54 4.57 -8.06 2.77
N ARG A 55 3.45 -8.38 2.11
CA ARG A 55 2.15 -8.58 2.77
C ARG A 55 2.23 -9.52 3.98
N GLY A 56 3.03 -10.59 3.91
CA GLY A 56 3.12 -11.59 4.97
C GLY A 56 3.73 -11.09 6.29
N VAL A 57 4.40 -9.94 6.29
CA VAL A 57 5.07 -9.36 7.46
C VAL A 57 4.61 -7.93 7.76
N LEU A 58 3.61 -7.42 7.04
CA LEU A 58 3.21 -6.02 7.07
C LEU A 58 2.81 -5.57 8.48
N GLU A 59 1.92 -6.29 9.12
CA GLU A 59 1.38 -5.95 10.44
C GLU A 59 2.45 -5.92 11.53
N PHE A 60 3.56 -6.65 11.34
CA PHE A 60 4.64 -6.72 12.30
C PHE A 60 5.71 -5.65 12.09
N GLN A 61 5.80 -5.07 10.89
CA GLN A 61 6.88 -4.15 10.52
C GLN A 61 6.42 -2.71 10.34
N VAL A 62 5.16 -2.47 9.94
CA VAL A 62 4.68 -1.16 9.51
C VAL A 62 4.83 -0.09 10.60
N ASP A 63 4.52 -0.39 11.86
CA ASP A 63 4.59 0.58 12.96
C ASP A 63 6.02 0.96 13.35
N ALA A 64 6.98 0.06 13.14
CA ALA A 64 8.40 0.30 13.46
C ALA A 64 9.17 0.89 12.28
N HIS A 65 8.59 0.87 11.07
CA HIS A 65 9.30 1.35 9.88
C HIS A 65 9.54 2.87 9.98
N PRO A 66 10.77 3.37 9.80
CA PRO A 66 11.10 4.79 10.00
C PRO A 66 10.29 5.76 9.13
N ALA A 67 9.80 5.31 7.98
CA ALA A 67 8.93 6.10 7.12
C ALA A 67 7.49 6.29 7.67
N VAL A 68 7.04 5.42 8.58
CA VAL A 68 5.67 5.39 9.12
C VAL A 68 5.63 5.75 10.60
N ALA A 69 6.58 5.25 11.39
CA ALA A 69 6.85 5.75 12.72
C ALA A 69 7.17 7.23 12.57
N ASN A 70 6.30 8.14 13.01
CA ASN A 70 6.56 9.58 13.03
C ASN A 70 7.72 9.86 14.00
N VAL A 71 8.97 9.56 13.60
CA VAL A 71 10.15 9.63 14.48
C VAL A 71 10.41 11.07 14.95
N SER A 72 9.87 12.06 14.22
CA SER A 72 10.05 13.48 14.48
C SER A 72 9.15 14.04 15.58
N ASP A 73 7.99 13.45 15.85
CA ASP A 73 7.04 13.93 16.86
C ASP A 73 6.28 12.77 17.53
N PRO A 74 6.70 12.34 18.73
CA PRO A 74 6.02 11.29 19.49
C PRO A 74 4.56 11.61 19.87
N ALA A 75 4.14 12.88 19.80
CA ALA A 75 2.77 13.30 20.09
C ALA A 75 1.83 13.16 18.87
N LEU A 76 2.38 13.07 17.65
CA LEU A 76 1.60 12.79 16.44
C LEU A 76 1.43 11.28 16.29
N SER A 77 0.22 10.76 16.56
CA SER A 77 -0.11 9.36 16.35
C SER A 77 0.29 8.91 14.93
N SER A 78 1.24 7.98 14.83
CA SER A 78 1.69 7.38 13.54
C SER A 78 0.54 6.86 12.69
N LYS A 79 -0.61 6.60 13.33
CA LYS A 79 -1.83 6.10 12.71
C LYS A 79 -2.54 7.11 11.81
N SER A 80 -2.22 8.41 11.87
CA SER A 80 -2.74 9.41 10.93
C SER A 80 -1.87 9.61 9.69
N CYS A 81 -0.70 8.96 9.62
CA CYS A 81 0.19 9.00 8.48
C CYS A 81 -0.55 8.56 7.20
N PRO A 82 -0.56 9.36 6.11
CA PRO A 82 -1.15 8.95 4.86
C PRO A 82 -0.33 7.79 4.27
N ILE A 83 -0.96 6.63 4.08
CA ILE A 83 -0.35 5.44 3.53
C ILE A 83 -1.06 5.08 2.23
N VAL A 84 -0.27 4.75 1.20
CA VAL A 84 -0.76 4.16 -0.04
C VAL A 84 -0.07 2.82 -0.21
N VAL A 85 -0.85 1.73 -0.29
CA VAL A 85 -0.33 0.38 -0.53
C VAL A 85 -0.58 -0.04 -1.98
N TYR A 86 0.35 -0.79 -2.56
CA TYR A 86 0.11 -1.43 -3.85
C TYR A 86 0.79 -2.79 -3.93
N CYS A 87 0.34 -3.60 -4.89
CA CYS A 87 0.97 -4.86 -5.22
C CYS A 87 1.01 -5.06 -6.73
N ARG A 88 1.02 -6.31 -7.23
CA ARG A 88 0.99 -6.58 -8.67
C ARG A 88 -0.30 -6.05 -9.33
N THR A 89 -1.45 -6.56 -8.90
CA THR A 89 -2.76 -6.32 -9.54
C THR A 89 -3.83 -5.77 -8.60
N GLY A 90 -3.48 -5.44 -7.34
CA GLY A 90 -4.38 -4.82 -6.35
C GLY A 90 -4.89 -5.77 -5.25
N GLY A 91 -5.03 -7.07 -5.49
CA GLY A 91 -5.64 -7.99 -4.50
C GLY A 91 -4.91 -8.06 -3.15
N ARG A 92 -3.58 -8.25 -3.16
CA ARG A 92 -2.75 -8.21 -1.93
C ARG A 92 -2.81 -6.85 -1.25
N ALA A 93 -2.91 -5.76 -2.02
CA ALA A 93 -2.94 -4.41 -1.50
C ALA A 93 -4.27 -4.12 -0.81
N ALA A 94 -5.39 -4.58 -1.35
CA ALA A 94 -6.70 -4.43 -0.73
C ALA A 94 -6.75 -5.09 0.66
N LEU A 95 -6.29 -6.33 0.76
CA LEU A 95 -6.20 -7.07 2.02
C LEU A 95 -5.25 -6.40 3.03
N SER A 96 -4.16 -5.81 2.52
CA SER A 96 -3.18 -5.07 3.33
C SER A 96 -3.79 -3.78 3.86
N ALA A 97 -4.47 -3.00 3.02
CA ALA A 97 -5.14 -1.77 3.40
C ALA A 97 -6.20 -2.01 4.50
N ALA A 98 -7.03 -3.03 4.32
CA ALA A 98 -8.02 -3.41 5.33
C ALA A 98 -7.37 -3.83 6.66
N SER A 99 -6.22 -4.51 6.62
CA SER A 99 -5.50 -4.89 7.84
C SER A 99 -4.87 -3.69 8.55
N LEU A 100 -4.29 -2.74 7.80
CA LEU A 100 -3.79 -1.49 8.36
C LEU A 100 -4.91 -0.66 9.00
N GLN A 101 -6.08 -0.56 8.35
CA GLN A 101 -7.24 0.12 8.96
C GLN A 101 -7.67 -0.54 10.27
N ARG A 102 -7.68 -1.88 10.35
CA ARG A 102 -7.95 -2.61 11.61
C ARG A 102 -6.90 -2.37 12.69
N MET A 103 -5.65 -2.10 12.30
CA MET A 103 -4.57 -1.69 13.22
C MET A 103 -4.66 -0.21 13.64
N GLY A 104 -5.71 0.50 13.22
CA GLY A 104 -5.99 1.87 13.59
C GLY A 104 -5.44 2.93 12.62
N PHE A 105 -4.79 2.55 11.52
CA PHE A 105 -4.35 3.53 10.52
C PHE A 105 -5.57 4.17 9.84
N THR A 106 -5.72 5.48 9.97
CA THR A 106 -6.95 6.20 9.57
C THR A 106 -6.92 6.71 8.14
N ASN A 107 -5.74 6.83 7.53
CA ASN A 107 -5.57 7.35 6.17
C ASN A 107 -4.82 6.34 5.29
N VAL A 108 -5.49 5.25 4.93
CA VAL A 108 -4.95 4.19 4.09
C VAL A 108 -5.70 4.13 2.77
N ARG A 109 -4.97 4.12 1.67
CA ARG A 109 -5.48 3.92 0.31
C ARG A 109 -4.75 2.77 -0.37
N SER A 110 -5.37 2.11 -1.35
CA SER A 110 -4.67 1.18 -2.24
C SER A 110 -4.70 1.63 -3.69
N ILE A 111 -3.62 1.39 -4.45
CA ILE A 111 -3.61 1.67 -5.90
C ILE A 111 -4.47 0.63 -6.61
N SER A 112 -5.53 1.07 -7.30
CA SER A 112 -6.36 0.19 -8.12
C SER A 112 -5.53 -0.36 -9.29
N GLY A 113 -5.68 -1.67 -9.58
CA GLY A 113 -4.89 -2.35 -10.61
C GLY A 113 -3.41 -2.57 -10.28
N GLY A 114 -2.91 -2.08 -9.13
CA GLY A 114 -1.52 -2.26 -8.70
C GLY A 114 -0.48 -1.66 -9.65
N ILE A 115 0.75 -2.16 -9.60
CA ILE A 115 1.83 -1.70 -10.48
C ILE A 115 1.59 -2.06 -11.95
N THR A 116 0.78 -3.09 -12.24
CA THR A 116 0.33 -3.38 -13.61
C THR A 116 -0.48 -2.20 -14.15
N GLY A 117 -1.52 -1.77 -13.43
CA GLY A 117 -2.32 -0.59 -13.81
C GLY A 117 -1.50 0.71 -13.86
N TRP A 118 -0.51 0.86 -12.97
CA TRP A 118 0.46 1.96 -13.03
C TRP A 118 1.24 1.99 -14.35
N SER A 119 1.72 0.82 -14.78
CA SER A 119 2.52 0.69 -16.00
C SER A 119 1.65 0.88 -17.26
N GLU A 120 0.42 0.35 -17.25
CA GLU A 120 -0.57 0.54 -18.32
C GLU A 120 -0.98 2.00 -18.49
N ALA A 121 -0.98 2.77 -17.40
CA ALA A 121 -1.18 4.22 -17.44
C ALA A 121 0.05 5.01 -17.96
N GLY A 122 1.13 4.33 -18.37
CA GLY A 122 2.35 4.95 -18.89
C GLY A 122 3.20 5.63 -17.82
N LEU A 123 2.99 5.31 -16.54
CA LEU A 123 3.69 5.93 -15.43
C LEU A 123 5.04 5.22 -15.16
N PRO A 124 6.08 5.96 -14.73
CA PRO A 124 7.43 5.43 -14.62
C PRO A 124 7.60 4.47 -13.44
N VAL A 125 8.47 3.48 -13.62
CA VAL A 125 8.97 2.58 -12.56
C VAL A 125 10.50 2.70 -12.47
N THR A 126 11.06 2.36 -11.31
CA THR A 126 12.50 2.34 -11.04
C THR A 126 12.93 0.98 -10.52
N THR A 127 14.22 0.68 -10.63
CA THR A 127 14.88 -0.51 -10.06
C THR A 127 15.95 -0.16 -9.02
N ARG A 128 16.14 1.14 -8.77
CA ARG A 128 17.11 1.66 -7.81
C ARG A 128 16.55 1.69 -6.40
#